data_AF-A0ABD3Q3Y5-F1
#
_entry.id   AF-A0ABD3Q3Y5-F1
#
_cell.length_a   1.000
_cell.length_b   1.000
_cell.length_c   1.000
_cell.angle_alpha   90.00
_cell.angle_beta   90.00
_cell.angle_gamma   90.00
#
_symmetry.space_group_name_H-M   'P 1'
#
loop_
_entity.id
_entity.type
_entity.pdbx_description
1 polymer ?
#
loop_
_entity_poly.entity_id
_entity_poly.type
_entity_poly.pdbx_seq_one_letter_code
_entity_poly.pdbx_strand_id
1 'polypeptide(L)'
;MVLANKLEYIVQVVQIFSVKLVLEVCGGAGAVWGFSEAIGLRHDGTLWFWRPCALAVGTLFWARWLCQIRDYVSENKIDLRTVSIARMKEEECASLAFQNNTTYNNST
;
A
#
# COMPACT_ATOMS: atom_id res chain seq x y z
N MET A 1 9.53 22.74 1.78
CA MET A 1 8.93 22.13 2.99
C MET A 1 7.99 20.96 2.66
N VAL A 2 6.96 21.15 1.83
CA VAL A 2 6.00 20.08 1.44
C VAL A 2 6.67 18.88 0.76
N LEU A 3 7.67 19.10 -0.10
CA LEU A 3 8.39 18.02 -0.80
C LEU A 3 9.24 17.15 0.14
N ALA A 4 9.86 17.76 1.16
CA ALA A 4 10.67 17.05 2.15
C ALA A 4 9.79 16.13 3.02
N ASN A 5 8.61 16.60 3.45
CA ASN A 5 7.64 15.78 4.20
C ASN A 5 7.13 14.59 3.38
N LYS A 6 6.88 14.76 2.08
CA LYS A 6 6.51 13.64 1.19
C LYS A 6 7.63 12.60 1.08
N LEU A 7 8.88 13.06 1.01
CA LEU A 7 10.02 12.16 0.86
C LEU A 7 10.22 11.31 2.12
N GLU A 8 10.18 11.91 3.32
CA GLU A 8 10.32 11.17 4.58
C GLU A 8 9.22 10.13 4.77
N TYR A 9 7.99 10.48 4.41
CA TYR A 9 6.85 9.58 4.45
C TYR A 9 7.02 8.36 3.53
N ILE A 10 7.44 8.60 2.27
CA ILE A 10 7.67 7.51 1.31
C ILE A 10 8.80 6.60 1.79
N VAL A 11 9.88 7.16 2.35
CA VAL A 11 11.01 6.39 2.87
C VAL A 11 10.57 5.49 4.03
N GLN A 12 9.80 6.00 5.00
CA GLN A 12 9.30 5.19 6.13
C GLN A 12 8.38 4.05 5.67
N VAL A 13 7.48 4.34 4.73
CA VAL A 13 6.55 3.35 4.19
C VAL A 13 7.32 2.26 3.45
N VAL A 14 8.22 2.64 2.54
CA VAL A 14 9.06 1.68 1.80
C VAL A 14 9.89 0.84 2.76
N GLN A 15 10.49 1.42 3.80
CA GLN A 15 11.30 0.70 4.76
C GLN A 15 10.49 -0.38 5.51
N ILE A 16 9.28 -0.05 5.97
CA ILE A 16 8.39 -1.00 6.67
C ILE A 16 7.90 -2.10 5.73
N PHE A 17 7.57 -1.75 4.48
CA PHE A 17 7.10 -2.70 3.47
C PHE A 17 8.20 -3.62 2.95
N SER A 18 9.44 -3.13 2.80
CA SER A 18 10.59 -3.92 2.37
C SER A 18 11.01 -4.94 3.42
N VAL A 19 10.96 -4.60 4.71
CA VAL A 19 11.28 -5.53 5.79
C VAL A 19 10.27 -6.69 5.84
N LYS A 20 8.97 -6.40 5.68
CA LYS A 20 7.92 -7.43 5.58
C LYS A 20 8.10 -8.33 4.35
N LEU A 21 8.47 -7.76 3.20
CA LEU A 21 8.78 -8.52 2.00
C LEU A 21 9.93 -9.51 2.27
N VAL A 22 11.05 -9.03 2.79
CA VAL A 22 12.24 -9.86 3.04
C VAL A 22 11.95 -10.94 4.08
N LEU A 23 11.27 -10.62 5.18
CA LEU A 23 10.96 -11.59 6.24
C LEU A 23 9.98 -12.67 5.76
N GLU A 24 8.89 -12.30 5.10
CA GLU A 24 7.85 -13.25 4.70
C GLU A 24 8.21 -14.00 3.42
N VAL A 25 8.73 -13.31 2.39
CA VAL A 25 9.03 -13.93 1.09
C VAL A 25 10.40 -14.60 1.12
N CYS A 26 11.47 -13.85 1.44
CA CYS A 26 12.83 -14.41 1.41
C CYS A 26 13.07 -15.31 2.64
N GLY A 27 12.61 -14.89 3.82
CA GLY A 27 12.69 -15.67 5.05
C GLY A 27 11.78 -16.89 5.04
N GLY A 28 10.53 -16.76 4.58
CA GLY A 28 9.59 -17.88 4.48
C GLY A 28 9.98 -18.91 3.41
N ALA A 29 10.32 -18.47 2.19
CA ALA A 29 10.81 -19.38 1.16
C ALA A 29 12.17 -20.00 1.52
N GLY A 30 13.06 -19.22 2.14
CA GLY A 30 14.34 -19.69 2.66
C GLY A 30 14.19 -20.70 3.80
N ALA A 31 13.20 -20.51 4.68
CA ALA A 31 12.88 -21.47 5.73
C ALA A 31 12.33 -22.78 5.16
N VAL A 32 11.40 -22.74 4.19
CA VAL A 32 10.88 -23.94 3.51
C VAL A 32 12.01 -24.69 2.79
N TRP A 33 12.91 -23.95 2.14
CA TRP A 33 14.08 -24.52 1.47
C TRP A 33 15.10 -25.12 2.44
N GLY A 34 15.50 -24.39 3.49
CA GLY A 34 16.48 -24.85 4.48
C GLY A 34 15.95 -25.96 5.39
N PHE A 35 14.64 -25.96 5.70
CA PHE A 35 14.00 -27.03 6.45
C PHE A 35 13.99 -28.35 5.68
N SER A 36 13.90 -28.30 4.34
CA SER A 36 14.03 -29.50 3.50
C SER A 36 15.41 -30.16 3.59
N GLU A 37 16.46 -29.37 3.87
CA GLU A 37 17.81 -29.85 4.11
C GLU A 37 17.98 -30.37 5.54
N ALA A 38 17.41 -29.67 6.53
CA ALA A 38 17.47 -30.07 7.94
C ALA A 38 16.76 -31.40 8.24
N ILE A 39 15.67 -31.72 7.53
CA ILE A 39 14.99 -33.02 7.65
C ILE A 39 15.75 -34.14 6.89
N GLY A 40 16.76 -33.82 6.08
CA GLY A 40 17.47 -34.81 5.27
C GLY A 40 16.63 -35.37 4.12
N LEU A 41 15.52 -34.69 3.76
CA LEU A 41 14.62 -35.06 2.66
C LEU A 41 15.19 -34.70 1.28
N ARG A 42 16.40 -34.16 1.20
CA ARG A 42 17.07 -33.73 -0.03
C ARG A 42 17.82 -34.91 -0.66
N HIS A 43 17.07 -35.87 -1.19
CA HIS A 43 17.60 -36.93 -2.06
C HIS A 43 17.37 -36.53 -3.54
N ASP A 44 18.13 -37.09 -4.48
CA ASP A 44 18.06 -36.71 -5.91
C ASP A 44 16.65 -36.80 -6.50
N GLY A 45 15.77 -37.64 -5.94
CA GLY A 45 14.37 -37.80 -6.37
C GLY A 45 13.38 -36.74 -5.88
N THR A 46 13.64 -36.03 -4.78
CA THR A 46 12.65 -35.13 -4.11
C THR A 46 12.97 -33.65 -4.26
N LEU A 47 14.17 -33.32 -4.75
CA LEU A 47 14.59 -31.94 -5.09
C LEU A 47 13.64 -31.22 -6.05
N TRP A 48 13.04 -31.96 -6.98
CA TRP A 48 12.07 -31.44 -7.94
C TRP A 48 10.75 -30.97 -7.30
N PHE A 49 10.41 -31.46 -6.10
CA PHE A 49 9.20 -31.07 -5.39
C PHE A 49 9.44 -29.86 -4.47
N TRP A 50 10.58 -29.81 -3.79
CA TRP A 50 10.89 -28.73 -2.85
C TRP A 50 11.20 -27.38 -3.53
N ARG A 51 11.73 -27.40 -4.77
CA ARG A 51 11.93 -26.20 -5.62
C ARG A 51 10.64 -25.42 -5.91
N PRO A 52 9.60 -26.03 -6.49
CA PRO A 52 8.33 -25.36 -6.73
C PRO A 52 7.57 -25.07 -5.43
N CYS A 53 7.70 -25.88 -4.37
CA CYS A 53 7.07 -25.57 -3.08
C CYS A 53 7.61 -24.28 -2.44
N ALA A 54 8.94 -24.10 -2.40
CA ALA A 54 9.54 -22.87 -1.88
C ALA A 54 9.17 -21.66 -2.74
N LEU A 55 9.14 -21.83 -4.08
CA LEU A 55 8.67 -20.79 -5.00
C LEU A 55 7.18 -20.48 -4.86
N ALA A 56 6.33 -21.47 -4.63
CA ALA A 56 4.89 -21.31 -4.47
C ALA A 56 4.56 -20.53 -3.19
N VAL A 57 5.25 -20.85 -2.09
CA VAL A 57 5.13 -20.09 -0.84
C VAL A 57 5.63 -18.66 -1.06
N GLY A 58 6.81 -18.49 -1.67
CA GLY A 58 7.34 -17.16 -2.01
C GLY A 58 6.38 -16.34 -2.88
N THR A 59 5.77 -16.95 -3.91
CA THR A 59 4.85 -16.28 -4.83
C THR A 59 3.50 -15.96 -4.21
N LEU A 60 2.95 -16.81 -3.34
CA LEU A 60 1.72 -16.49 -2.60
C LEU A 60 1.91 -15.28 -1.67
N PHE A 61 3.02 -15.23 -0.94
CA PHE A 61 3.34 -14.10 -0.07
C PHE A 61 3.68 -12.83 -0.89
N TRP A 62 4.34 -12.99 -2.04
CA TRP A 62 4.57 -11.90 -2.99
C TRP A 62 3.26 -11.32 -3.55
N ALA A 63 2.30 -12.17 -3.94
CA ALA A 63 1.00 -11.72 -4.42
C ALA A 63 0.22 -10.95 -3.33
N ARG A 64 0.27 -11.43 -2.09
CA ARG A 64 -0.31 -10.71 -0.94
C ARG A 64 0.35 -9.34 -0.72
N TRP A 65 1.67 -9.26 -0.84
CA TRP A 65 2.42 -8.00 -0.74
C TRP A 65 2.04 -7.01 -1.86
N LEU A 66 1.91 -7.47 -3.11
CA LEU A 66 1.45 -6.64 -4.23
C LEU A 66 0.03 -6.09 -4.00
N CYS A 67 -0.88 -6.92 -3.48
CA CYS A 67 -2.22 -6.47 -3.11
C CYS A 67 -2.16 -5.38 -2.02
N GLN A 68 -1.27 -5.52 -1.02
CA GLN A 68 -1.12 -4.55 0.06
C GLN A 68 -0.58 -3.19 -0.43
N ILE A 69 0.35 -3.19 -1.40
CA ILE A 69 0.80 -1.96 -2.06
C ILE A 69 -0.31 -1.32 -2.89
N ARG A 70 -1.07 -2.13 -3.64
CA ARG A 70 -2.17 -1.63 -4.45
C ARG A 70 -3.22 -0.93 -3.60
N ASP A 71 -3.57 -1.53 -2.46
CA ASP A 71 -4.55 -0.97 -1.53
C ASP A 71 -4.07 0.35 -0.93
N TYR A 72 -2.81 0.38 -0.48
CA TYR A 72 -2.18 1.58 0.04
C TYR A 72 -2.14 2.74 -0.97
N VAL A 73 -1.86 2.45 -2.24
CA VAL A 73 -1.89 3.44 -3.33
C VAL A 73 -3.32 3.89 -3.65
N SER A 74 -4.31 3.00 -3.51
CA SER A 74 -5.72 3.31 -3.73
C SER A 74 -6.27 4.24 -2.65
N GLU A 75 -6.01 3.94 -1.38
CA GLU A 75 -6.41 4.74 -0.22
C GLU A 75 -5.92 6.19 -0.33
N ASN A 76 -4.64 6.37 -0.70
CA ASN A 76 -4.04 7.70 -0.92
C ASN A 76 -4.74 8.48 -2.04
N LYS A 77 -5.23 7.81 -3.09
CA LYS A 77 -5.98 8.47 -4.17
C LYS A 77 -7.39 8.86 -3.73
N ILE A 78 -8.02 8.06 -2.88
CA ILE A 78 -9.37 8.32 -2.35
C ILE A 78 -9.34 9.53 -1.41
N ASP A 79 -8.34 9.64 -0.54
CA ASP A 79 -8.20 10.77 0.38
C ASP A 79 -8.04 12.11 -0.36
N LEU A 80 -7.15 12.17 -1.35
CA LEU A 80 -6.96 13.35 -2.21
C LEU A 80 -8.24 13.76 -2.96
N ARG A 81 -9.01 12.79 -3.48
CA ARG A 81 -10.30 13.08 -4.11
C ARG A 81 -11.30 13.62 -3.11
N THR A 82 -11.38 13.04 -1.93
CA THR A 82 -12.34 13.44 -0.89
C THR A 82 -12.06 14.86 -0.40
N VAL A 83 -10.78 15.19 -0.16
CA VAL A 83 -10.33 16.55 0.17
C VAL A 83 -10.66 17.52 -0.95
N SER A 84 -10.43 17.15 -2.21
CA SER A 84 -10.76 18.03 -3.35
C SER A 84 -12.26 18.32 -3.44
N ILE A 85 -13.13 17.32 -3.21
CA ILE A 85 -14.58 17.48 -3.24
C ILE A 85 -15.05 18.36 -2.07
N ALA A 86 -14.48 18.18 -0.87
CA ALA A 86 -14.79 19.02 0.27
C ALA A 86 -14.45 20.50 0.02
N ARG A 87 -13.31 20.78 -0.62
CA ARG A 87 -12.93 22.16 -1.01
C ARG A 87 -13.89 22.76 -2.04
N MET A 88 -14.29 21.98 -3.03
CA MET A 88 -15.30 22.43 -4.01
C MET A 88 -16.63 22.76 -3.31
N LYS A 89 -17.03 21.97 -2.31
CA LYS A 89 -18.23 22.20 -1.50
C LYS A 89 -18.13 23.52 -0.71
N GLU A 90 -16.96 23.83 -0.14
CA GLU A 90 -16.73 25.09 0.58
C GLU A 90 -16.87 26.31 -0.34
N GLU A 91 -16.34 26.25 -1.57
CA GLU A 91 -16.45 27.36 -2.54
C GLU A 91 -17.89 27.58 -3.00
N GLU A 92 -18.66 26.51 -3.18
CA GLU A 92 -20.09 26.57 -3.51
C GLU A 92 -20.88 27.22 -2.36
N CYS A 93 -20.65 26.80 -1.11
CA CYS A 93 -21.31 27.42 0.05
C CYS A 93 -20.92 28.90 0.24
N ALA A 94 -19.66 29.26 0.00
CA ALA A 94 -19.19 30.64 0.13
C ALA A 94 -19.81 31.55 -0.93
N SER A 95 -19.90 31.09 -2.19
CA SER A 95 -20.52 31.85 -3.27
C SER A 95 -22.04 32.02 -3.07
N LEU A 96 -22.73 30.99 -2.56
CA LEU A 96 -24.15 31.08 -2.19
C LEU A 96 -24.38 32.04 -1.03
N ALA A 97 -23.54 32.02 0.00
CA ALA A 97 -23.64 32.95 1.13
C ALA A 97 -23.44 34.41 0.69
N PHE A 98 -22.50 34.66 -0.22
CA PHE A 98 -22.28 35.98 -0.81
C PHE A 98 -23.50 36.46 -1.61
N GLN A 99 -24.02 35.62 -2.52
CA GLN A 99 -25.23 35.91 -3.30
C GLN A 99 -26.44 36.25 -2.43
N ASN A 100 -26.65 35.49 -1.36
CA ASN A 100 -27.78 35.70 -0.45
C ASN A 100 -27.63 37.03 0.31
N ASN A 101 -26.43 37.34 0.80
CA ASN A 101 -26.14 38.62 1.45
C ASN A 101 -26.34 39.81 0.50
N THR A 102 -25.87 39.71 -0.76
CA THR A 102 -26.14 40.72 -1.80
C THR A 102 -27.60 40.79 -2.24
N THR A 103 -28.46 39.84 -1.89
CA THR A 103 -29.90 39.98 -2.20
C THR A 103 -30.61 40.73 -1.08
N TYR A 104 -30.25 40.45 0.18
CA TYR A 104 -30.86 41.10 1.34
C TYR A 104 -30.63 42.60 1.38
N ASN A 105 -29.39 43.06 1.19
CA ASN A 105 -29.04 44.48 1.19
C ASN A 105 -29.63 45.29 0.02
N ASN A 106 -30.00 44.64 -1.09
CA ASN A 106 -30.69 45.29 -2.22
C ASN A 106 -32.22 45.36 -2.02
N SER A 107 -32.74 44.65 -1.02
CA SER A 107 -34.17 44.54 -0.71
C SER A 107 -34.64 45.52 0.37
N THR A 108 -33.70 46.25 0.99
CA THR A 108 -33.90 47.33 1.98
C THR A 108 -33.61 48.68 1.36
#